data_AF-A0A2E8JQP3-F1
#
_entry.id   AF-A0A2E8JQP3-F1
#
_cell.length_a   1.000
_cell.length_b   1.000
_cell.length_c   1.000
_cell.angle_alpha   90.00
_cell.angle_beta   90.00
_cell.angle_gamma   90.00
#
_symmetry.space_group_name_H-M   'P 1'
#
loop_
_entity.id
_entity.type
_entity.pdbx_description
1 polymer ?
#
loop_
_entity_poly.entity_id
_entity_poly.type
_entity_poly.pdbx_seq_one_letter_code
_entity_poly.pdbx_strand_id
1 'polypeptide(L)'
;MISKSDYMLFLRQPAWLWLKKNDPSKLPPVDAATQAMFDAGHAFEPYVELLFSEGVTLGFSDFDEYCSLLLRTQQALESGAQVVFQPRFEWNGFTCISDIVSVVEDKTIDLYGELRAPILECTQ
;
A
#
# COMPACT_ATOMS: atom_id res chain seq x y z
N MET A 1 13.81 -7.97 -6.44
CA MET A 1 12.49 -7.32 -6.47
C MET A 1 12.67 -5.80 -6.57
N ILE A 2 11.94 -5.14 -7.47
CA ILE A 2 11.90 -3.67 -7.61
C ILE A 2 10.54 -3.21 -7.09
N SER A 3 10.53 -2.31 -6.10
CA SER A 3 9.30 -1.75 -5.54
C SER A 3 8.82 -0.51 -6.31
N LYS A 4 7.60 -0.05 -6.03
CA LYS A 4 7.08 1.25 -6.54
C LYS A 4 8.05 2.39 -6.24
N SER A 5 8.59 2.43 -5.03
CA SER A 5 9.59 3.44 -4.63
C SER A 5 10.92 3.31 -5.40
N ASP A 6 11.33 2.09 -5.75
CA ASP A 6 12.51 1.86 -6.59
C ASP A 6 12.30 2.38 -8.02
N TYR A 7 11.11 2.18 -8.59
CA TYR A 7 10.75 2.72 -9.90
C TYR A 7 10.68 4.25 -9.89
N MET A 8 10.05 4.84 -8.86
CA MET A 8 10.02 6.30 -8.68
C MET A 8 11.43 6.87 -8.52
N LEU A 9 12.32 6.16 -7.81
CA LEU A 9 13.72 6.56 -7.67
C LEU A 9 14.47 6.50 -9.00
N PHE A 10 14.23 5.45 -9.80
CA PHE A 10 14.80 5.30 -11.14
C PHE A 10 14.38 6.43 -12.07
N LEU A 11 13.09 6.79 -12.08
CA LEU A 11 12.58 7.90 -12.88
C LEU A 11 13.20 9.25 -12.50
N ARG A 12 13.51 9.45 -11.21
CA ARG A 12 14.23 10.64 -10.74
C ARG A 12 15.69 10.64 -11.21
N GLN A 13 16.38 9.53 -11.04
CA GLN A 13 17.77 9.36 -11.47
C GLN A 13 18.15 7.86 -11.51
N PRO A 14 18.44 7.26 -12.68
CA PRO A 14 18.78 5.84 -12.79
C PRO A 14 19.98 5.39 -11.93
N ALA A 15 20.99 6.24 -11.80
CA ALA A 15 22.16 5.96 -10.96
C ALA A 15 21.82 5.81 -9.47
N TRP A 16 20.77 6.47 -8.99
CA TRP A 16 20.34 6.38 -7.59
C TRP A 16 19.70 5.03 -7.27
N LEU A 17 18.96 4.44 -8.21
CA LEU A 17 18.47 3.07 -8.05
C LEU A 17 19.63 2.08 -7.91
N TRP A 18 20.66 2.23 -8.75
CA TRP A 18 21.84 1.37 -8.68
C TRP A 18 22.57 1.51 -7.33
N LEU A 19 22.79 2.76 -6.86
CA LEU A 19 23.38 3.04 -5.56
C LEU A 19 22.54 2.46 -4.42
N LYS A 20 21.21 2.62 -4.43
CA LYS A 20 20.34 2.05 -3.40
C LYS A 20 20.51 0.53 -3.25
N LYS A 21 20.71 -0.18 -4.36
CA LYS A 21 20.83 -1.65 -4.38
C LYS A 21 22.25 -2.17 -4.09
N ASN A 22 23.28 -1.42 -4.47
CA ASN A 22 24.67 -1.90 -4.43
C ASN A 22 25.56 -1.14 -3.44
N ASP A 23 25.27 0.13 -3.16
CA ASP A 23 26.03 0.98 -2.24
C ASP A 23 25.15 2.08 -1.61
N PRO A 24 24.21 1.70 -0.72
CA PRO A 24 23.26 2.65 -0.14
C PRO A 24 23.92 3.71 0.75
N SER A 25 25.17 3.50 1.18
CA SER A 25 25.94 4.45 2.00
C SER A 25 26.23 5.77 1.29
N LYS A 26 26.19 5.76 -0.06
CA LYS A 26 26.43 6.94 -0.90
C LYS A 26 25.18 7.76 -1.18
N LEU A 27 24.00 7.28 -0.80
CA LEU A 27 22.78 8.06 -0.94
C LEU A 27 22.69 9.08 0.20
N PRO A 28 22.23 10.32 -0.08
CA PRO A 28 21.92 11.25 0.99
C PRO A 28 20.85 10.63 1.90
N PRO A 29 20.94 10.83 3.22
CA PRO A 29 19.88 10.41 4.13
C PRO A 29 18.57 11.09 3.74
N VAL A 30 17.45 10.40 4.01
CA VAL A 30 16.13 11.01 3.86
C VAL A 30 16.09 12.23 4.78
N ASP A 31 15.76 13.41 4.23
CA ASP A 31 15.67 14.61 5.05
C ASP A 31 14.51 14.50 6.06
N ALA A 32 14.65 15.21 7.19
CA ALA A 32 13.70 15.12 8.29
C ALA A 32 12.28 15.56 7.88
N ALA A 33 12.13 16.45 6.90
CA ALA A 33 10.83 16.89 6.40
C ALA A 33 10.13 15.77 5.61
N THR A 34 10.87 15.06 4.78
CA THR A 34 10.39 13.92 3.99
C THR A 34 10.03 12.75 4.90
N GLN A 35 10.85 12.47 5.91
CA GLN A 35 10.54 11.45 6.91
C GLN A 35 9.28 11.81 7.71
N ALA A 36 9.15 13.07 8.16
CA ALA A 36 7.97 13.52 8.89
C ALA A 36 6.67 13.42 8.07
N MET A 37 6.74 13.65 6.75
CA MET A 37 5.58 13.44 5.86
C MET A 37 5.19 11.96 5.72
N PHE A 38 6.17 11.04 5.74
CA PHE A 38 5.88 9.61 5.75
C PHE A 38 5.29 9.16 7.09
N ASP A 39 5.90 9.60 8.19
CA ASP A 39 5.46 9.26 9.55
C ASP A 39 4.04 9.79 9.82
N ALA A 40 3.73 11.00 9.33
CA ALA A 40 2.37 11.55 9.42
C ALA A 40 1.34 10.74 8.61
N GLY A 41 1.73 10.21 7.44
CA GLY A 41 0.88 9.32 6.65
C GLY A 41 0.62 8.00 7.37
N HIS A 42 1.66 7.38 7.92
CA HIS A 42 1.52 6.15 8.69
C HIS A 42 0.70 6.36 9.97
N ALA A 43 0.90 7.49 10.65
CA ALA A 43 0.12 7.85 11.82
C ALA A 43 -1.36 8.06 11.52
N PHE A 44 -1.75 8.29 10.26
CA PHE A 44 -3.15 8.44 9.84
C PHE A 44 -3.88 7.09 9.75
N GLU A 45 -3.18 6.01 9.40
CA GLU A 45 -3.78 4.68 9.20
C GLU A 45 -4.59 4.19 10.43
N PRO A 46 -4.09 4.27 11.68
CA PRO A 46 -4.87 3.88 12.86
C PRO A 46 -6.12 4.74 13.12
N TYR A 47 -6.14 6.00 12.69
CA TYR A 47 -7.34 6.85 12.84
C TYR A 47 -8.44 6.43 11.88
N VAL A 48 -8.08 5.91 10.70
CA VAL A 48 -9.06 5.39 9.74
C VAL A 48 -9.59 4.03 10.22
N GLU A 49 -8.74 3.21 10.83
CA GLU A 49 -9.19 1.95 11.44
C GLU A 49 -10.26 2.19 12.53
N LEU A 50 -10.15 3.28 13.30
CA LEU A 50 -11.16 3.67 14.29
C LEU A 50 -12.53 4.05 13.69
N LEU A 51 -12.59 4.42 12.41
CA LEU A 51 -13.85 4.73 11.73
C LEU A 51 -14.65 3.47 11.35
N PHE A 52 -13.98 2.32 11.22
CA PHE A 52 -14.60 1.04 10.89
C PHE A 52 -14.27 0.02 11.99
N SER A 53 -14.96 0.15 13.12
CA SER A 53 -14.77 -0.69 14.31
C SER A 53 -14.97 -2.20 14.08
N GLU A 54 -15.69 -2.55 13.02
CA GLU A 54 -16.00 -3.89 12.54
C GLU A 54 -14.98 -4.42 11.52
N GLY A 55 -14.01 -3.59 11.11
CA GLY A 55 -13.06 -3.93 10.07
C GLY A 55 -12.00 -4.93 10.53
N VAL A 56 -11.61 -5.82 9.61
CA VAL A 56 -10.58 -6.85 9.85
C VAL A 56 -9.25 -6.39 9.24
N THR A 57 -8.26 -6.14 10.08
CA THR A 57 -6.90 -5.80 9.62
C THR A 57 -6.12 -7.07 9.26
N LEU A 58 -5.72 -7.20 8.00
CA LEU A 58 -4.90 -8.32 7.56
C LEU A 58 -3.42 -7.97 7.64
N GLY A 59 -2.98 -6.97 6.88
CA GLY A 59 -1.60 -6.51 6.81
C GLY A 59 -0.54 -7.59 6.57
N PHE A 60 0.70 -7.17 6.34
CA PHE A 60 1.84 -8.07 6.25
C PHE A 60 3.11 -7.36 6.70
N SER A 61 3.96 -8.09 7.41
CA SER A 61 5.25 -7.65 7.89
C SER A 61 6.42 -8.33 7.16
N ASP A 62 6.16 -9.49 6.54
CA ASP A 62 7.15 -10.26 5.79
C ASP A 62 6.62 -10.86 4.49
N PHE A 63 7.49 -11.60 3.79
CA PHE A 63 7.17 -12.19 2.49
C PHE A 63 6.21 -13.39 2.59
N ASP A 64 6.27 -14.17 3.66
CA ASP A 64 5.41 -15.33 3.86
C ASP A 64 3.98 -14.86 4.19
N GLU A 65 3.85 -13.82 5.01
CA GLU A 65 2.59 -13.11 5.27
C GLU A 65 2.04 -12.48 3.99
N TYR A 66 2.89 -11.85 3.16
CA TYR A 66 2.50 -11.34 1.86
C TYR A 66 1.93 -12.43 0.95
N CYS A 67 2.56 -13.62 0.93
CA CYS A 67 2.10 -14.76 0.12
C CYS A 67 0.77 -15.32 0.62
N SER A 68 0.57 -15.38 1.93
CA SER A 68 -0.69 -15.84 2.53
C SER A 68 -1.83 -14.79 2.48
N LEU A 69 -1.52 -13.52 2.17
CA LEU A 69 -2.49 -12.42 2.20
C LEU A 69 -3.70 -12.64 1.28
N LEU A 70 -3.51 -13.28 0.13
CA LEU A 70 -4.61 -13.61 -0.78
C LEU A 70 -5.62 -14.58 -0.13
N LEU A 71 -5.11 -15.64 0.52
CA LEU A 71 -5.93 -16.62 1.22
C LEU A 71 -6.62 -16.00 2.43
N ARG A 72 -5.89 -15.20 3.22
CA ARG A 72 -6.44 -14.50 4.40
C ARG A 72 -7.54 -13.51 4.00
N THR A 73 -7.39 -12.85 2.86
CA THR A 73 -8.42 -11.96 2.29
C THR A 73 -9.68 -12.74 1.93
N GLN A 74 -9.55 -13.88 1.25
CA GLN A 74 -10.70 -14.74 0.93
C GLN A 74 -11.41 -15.23 2.19
N GLN A 75 -10.66 -15.72 3.18
CA GLN A 75 -11.21 -16.19 4.44
C GLN A 75 -11.96 -15.08 5.21
N ALA A 76 -11.44 -13.86 5.24
CA ALA A 76 -12.10 -12.73 5.89
C ALA A 76 -13.45 -12.42 5.22
N LEU A 77 -13.48 -12.36 3.88
CA LEU A 77 -14.70 -12.08 3.12
C LEU A 77 -15.72 -13.23 3.24
N GLU A 78 -15.29 -14.49 3.17
CA GLU A 78 -16.14 -15.67 3.35
C GLU A 78 -16.72 -15.78 4.77
N SER A 79 -15.98 -15.29 5.76
CA SER A 79 -16.44 -15.20 7.15
C SER A 79 -17.47 -14.07 7.37
N GLY A 80 -17.80 -13.31 6.32
CA GLY A 80 -18.79 -12.24 6.36
C GLY A 80 -18.23 -10.89 6.81
N ALA A 81 -16.91 -10.67 6.74
CA ALA A 81 -16.33 -9.36 7.03
C ALA A 81 -16.85 -8.32 6.02
N GLN A 82 -17.50 -7.28 6.53
CA GLN A 82 -17.97 -6.16 5.70
C GLN A 82 -16.84 -5.19 5.36
N VAL A 83 -15.85 -5.03 6.23
CA VAL A 83 -14.71 -4.14 6.02
C VAL A 83 -13.41 -4.92 6.24
N VAL A 84 -12.47 -4.81 5.31
CA VAL A 84 -11.16 -5.45 5.38
C VAL A 84 -10.08 -4.41 5.07
N PHE A 85 -9.09 -4.30 5.96
CA PHE A 85 -7.92 -3.43 5.76
C PHE A 85 -6.77 -4.22 5.16
N GLN A 86 -6.08 -3.60 4.20
CA GLN A 86 -4.98 -4.15 3.43
C GLN A 86 -5.25 -5.50 2.72
N PRO A 87 -6.44 -5.73 2.14
CA PRO A 87 -6.73 -6.97 1.41
C PRO A 87 -5.93 -7.07 0.12
N ARG A 88 -5.62 -8.31 -0.26
CA ARG A 88 -4.97 -8.66 -1.53
C ARG A 88 -5.94 -9.37 -2.46
N PHE A 89 -5.97 -8.91 -3.70
CA PHE A 89 -6.69 -9.54 -4.81
C PHE A 89 -5.72 -9.95 -5.91
N GLU A 90 -6.08 -10.99 -6.63
CA GLU A 90 -5.38 -11.42 -7.83
C GLU A 90 -6.36 -11.57 -8.99
N TRP A 91 -6.01 -10.99 -10.14
CA TRP A 91 -6.79 -11.12 -11.36
C TRP A 91 -5.85 -11.15 -12.57
N ASN A 92 -5.96 -12.18 -13.42
CA ASN A 92 -5.11 -12.37 -14.60
C ASN A 92 -3.60 -12.21 -14.34
N GLY A 93 -3.12 -12.72 -13.20
CA GLY A 93 -1.71 -12.62 -12.79
C GLY A 93 -1.29 -11.23 -12.28
N PHE A 94 -2.21 -10.26 -12.22
CA PHE A 94 -1.99 -8.99 -11.55
C PHE A 94 -2.43 -9.09 -10.09
N THR A 95 -1.57 -8.60 -9.19
CA THR A 95 -1.91 -8.46 -7.77
C THR A 95 -2.27 -7.01 -7.47
N CYS A 96 -3.36 -6.81 -6.75
CA CYS A 96 -3.75 -5.52 -6.20
C CYS A 96 -3.85 -5.63 -4.67
N ILE A 97 -3.24 -4.68 -3.96
CA ILE A 97 -3.46 -4.49 -2.52
C ILE A 97 -4.10 -3.12 -2.36
N SER A 98 -5.25 -3.08 -1.72
CA SER A 98 -5.99 -1.84 -1.42
C SER A 98 -5.83 -1.48 0.04
N ASP A 99 -5.96 -0.21 0.43
CA ASP A 99 -5.85 0.17 1.84
C ASP A 99 -7.08 -0.32 2.62
N ILE A 100 -8.30 -0.11 2.09
CA ILE A 100 -9.55 -0.56 2.70
C ILE A 100 -10.52 -1.03 1.62
N VAL A 101 -11.22 -2.12 1.92
CA VAL A 101 -12.32 -2.65 1.13
C VAL A 101 -13.56 -2.73 2.00
N SER A 102 -14.65 -2.12 1.56
CA SER A 102 -15.96 -2.24 2.20
C SER A 102 -16.97 -2.88 1.25
N VAL A 103 -17.64 -3.93 1.69
CA VAL A 103 -18.69 -4.64 0.95
C VAL A 103 -20.03 -4.01 1.29
N VAL A 104 -20.64 -3.32 0.33
CA VAL A 104 -21.88 -2.54 0.56
C VAL A 104 -23.12 -3.38 0.26
N GLU A 105 -23.15 -4.07 -0.88
CA GLU A 105 -24.27 -4.94 -1.32
C GLU A 105 -23.75 -6.03 -2.25
N ASP A 106 -24.03 -7.32 -1.99
CA ASP A 106 -23.69 -8.52 -2.80
C ASP A 106 -22.31 -8.53 -3.48
N LYS A 107 -22.14 -7.74 -4.56
CA LYS A 107 -20.94 -7.66 -5.41
C LYS A 107 -20.41 -6.23 -5.60
N THR A 108 -21.02 -5.25 -4.95
CA THR A 108 -20.59 -3.85 -4.96
C THR A 108 -19.64 -3.63 -3.80
N ILE A 109 -18.47 -3.11 -4.14
CA ILE A 109 -17.37 -2.92 -3.21
C ILE A 109 -16.92 -1.46 -3.30
N ASP A 110 -16.87 -0.79 -2.15
CA ASP A 110 -16.21 0.49 -2.01
C ASP A 110 -14.72 0.26 -1.71
N LEU A 111 -13.86 0.89 -2.52
CA LEU A 111 -12.42 0.91 -2.32
C LEU A 111 -12.04 2.26 -1.74
N TYR A 112 -11.47 2.26 -0.53
CA TYR A 112 -10.83 3.44 0.02
C TYR A 112 -9.33 3.23 -0.05
N GLY A 113 -8.63 4.16 -0.68
CA GLY A 113 -7.17 4.14 -0.74
C GLY A 113 -6.58 5.50 -1.08
N GLU A 114 -5.34 5.72 -0.65
CA GLU A 114 -4.60 6.94 -1.01
C GLU A 114 -4.04 6.76 -2.43
N LEU A 115 -4.76 7.25 -3.45
CA LEU A 115 -4.20 7.45 -4.79
C LEU A 115 -3.18 8.60 -4.74
N ARG A 116 -1.96 8.33 -4.24
CA ARG A 116 -0.78 9.15 -4.62
C ARG A 116 -0.40 8.82 -6.05
N ALA A 117 -1.16 9.35 -7.00
CA ALA A 117 -0.62 9.75 -8.29
C ALA A 117 0.19 11.03 -8.04
N PRO A 118 1.39 11.22 -8.64
CA PRO A 118 1.89 12.57 -8.78
C PRO A 118 0.80 13.36 -9.50
N ILE A 119 0.39 14.48 -8.89
CA ILE A 119 -0.35 15.52 -9.59
C ILE A 119 0.58 15.98 -10.70
N LEU A 120 0.50 15.34 -11.86
CA LEU A 120 0.80 16.01 -13.11
C LEU A 120 -0.37 16.97 -13.26
N GLU A 121 -0.13 18.21 -12.83
CA GLU A 121 -0.92 19.34 -13.29
C GLU A 121 -0.91 19.24 -14.82
N CYS A 122 -2.04 18.82 -15.41
CA CYS A 122 -2.37 19.22 -16.76
C CYS A 122 -2.64 20.73 -16.71
N THR A 123 -1.56 21.50 -16.73
CA THR A 123 -1.61 22.92 -17.01
C THR A 123 -1.68 23.07 -18.52
N GLN A 124 -2.90 23.34 -18.99
CA GLN A 124 -3.34 23.87 -20.30
C GLN A 124 -3.00 23.10 -21.58
#